data_AF-A0A9D1IYB6-F1
#
_entry.id   AF-A0A9D1IYB6-F1
#
_cell.length_a   1.000
_cell.length_b   1.000
_cell.length_c   1.000
_cell.angle_alpha   90.00
_cell.angle_beta   90.00
_cell.angle_gamma   90.00
#
_symmetry.space_group_name_H-M   'P 1'
#
loop_
_entity.id
_entity.type
_entity.pdbx_description
1 polymer ?
#
loop_
_entity_poly.entity_id
_entity_poly.type
_entity_poly.pdbx_seq_one_letter_code
_entity_poly.pdbx_strand_id
1 'polypeptide(L)'
;MKMLSRTASRVSSREQKQPQTGKPSVWRRFKSAFRRQWMFYTMMIPGMALIILFCYVPMPGVALAFKDYKPALGIWGSEWIDPWYKNFEFFFKSDTAARVTFNTIFYNVHIGFSQQLPKQQQRGPAWRRAGRVCVCG
;
A
#
# COMPACT_ATOMS: atom_id res chain seq x y z
N MET A 1 61.96 -13.04 62.11
CA MET A 1 61.95 -11.57 61.94
C MET A 1 62.26 -11.24 60.48
N LYS A 2 61.61 -10.19 59.93
CA LYS A 2 61.65 -9.69 58.53
C LYS A 2 60.66 -10.43 57.62
N MET A 3 59.35 -10.14 57.74
CA MET A 3 58.70 -9.02 57.05
C MET A 3 59.23 -8.83 55.61
N LEU A 4 58.66 -9.56 54.66
CA LEU A 4 58.53 -9.12 53.27
C LEU A 4 57.08 -9.27 52.82
N SER A 5 56.20 -8.61 53.58
CA SER A 5 55.03 -7.98 53.00
C SER A 5 55.52 -6.88 52.05
N ARG A 6 55.14 -6.92 50.77
CA ARG A 6 54.98 -5.77 49.84
C ARG A 6 55.28 -6.21 48.40
N THR A 7 54.29 -6.82 47.74
CA THR A 7 54.08 -6.69 46.28
C THR A 7 52.72 -7.28 45.92
N ALA A 8 51.64 -6.80 46.55
CA ALA A 8 50.26 -7.17 46.21
C ALA A 8 49.40 -5.91 46.09
N SER A 9 49.91 -4.87 45.43
CA SER A 9 49.16 -3.60 45.30
C SER A 9 49.60 -2.79 44.08
N ARG A 10 49.36 -3.29 42.86
CA ARG A 10 49.40 -2.41 41.67
C ARG A 10 48.60 -2.89 40.45
N VAL A 11 47.55 -3.69 40.68
CA VAL A 11 46.59 -4.09 39.63
C VAL A 11 45.17 -3.74 40.07
N SER A 12 44.97 -2.52 40.57
CA SER A 12 43.66 -2.01 41.00
C SER A 12 43.50 -0.52 40.65
N SER A 13 43.85 -0.15 39.41
CA SER A 13 43.62 1.23 38.90
C SER A 13 43.34 1.30 37.40
N ARG A 14 43.05 0.17 36.74
CA ARG A 14 42.45 0.17 35.39
C ARG A 14 41.00 -0.26 35.48
N GLU A 15 40.23 0.43 36.31
CA GLU A 15 38.79 0.45 36.11
C GLU A 15 38.55 1.25 34.83
N GLN A 16 38.32 0.52 33.74
CA GLN A 16 37.84 1.06 32.48
C GLN A 16 36.52 1.76 32.76
N LYS A 17 36.59 3.08 33.00
CA LYS A 17 35.45 3.97 32.95
C LYS A 17 35.01 4.03 31.49
N GLN A 18 34.18 3.07 31.09
CA GLN A 18 33.50 3.11 29.80
C GLN A 18 32.85 4.50 29.66
N PRO A 19 33.06 5.19 28.53
CA PRO A 19 32.51 6.52 28.34
C PRO A 19 31.00 6.40 28.49
N GLN A 20 30.46 7.12 29.47
CA GLN A 20 29.04 7.20 29.72
C GLN A 20 28.42 7.96 28.54
N THR A 21 28.16 7.24 27.46
CA THR A 21 27.46 7.74 26.28
C THR A 21 26.03 8.00 26.74
N GLY A 22 25.74 9.27 27.04
CA GLY A 22 24.43 9.71 27.49
C GLY A 22 23.35 9.11 26.58
N LYS A 23 22.40 8.40 27.19
CA LYS A 23 21.32 7.69 26.49
C LYS A 23 20.72 8.64 25.46
N PRO A 24 20.89 8.40 24.14
CA PRO A 24 20.43 9.35 23.16
C PRO A 24 18.91 9.48 23.28
N SER A 25 18.42 10.72 23.37
CA SER A 25 16.99 11.03 23.47
C SER A 25 16.21 10.22 22.43
N VAL A 26 15.04 9.70 22.81
CA VAL A 26 14.18 8.85 21.96
C VAL A 26 13.93 9.50 20.59
N TRP A 27 13.77 10.83 20.56
CA TRP A 27 13.64 11.65 19.35
C TRP A 27 14.86 11.60 18.41
N ARG A 28 16.08 11.62 18.95
CA ARG A 28 17.32 11.48 18.14
C ARG A 28 17.44 10.07 17.57
N ARG A 29 17.01 9.05 18.32
CA ARG A 29 16.94 7.66 17.84
C ARG A 29 15.89 7.50 16.74
N PHE A 30 14.72 8.11 16.89
CA PHE A 30 13.65 8.08 15.89
C PHE A 30 14.08 8.79 14.59
N LYS A 31 14.68 9.99 14.70
CA LYS A 31 15.23 10.73 13.55
C LYS A 31 16.36 9.96 12.87
N SER A 32 17.26 9.33 13.63
CA SER A 32 18.32 8.47 13.09
C SER A 32 17.78 7.21 12.43
N ALA A 33 16.74 6.60 12.99
CA ALA A 33 16.07 5.43 12.41
C ALA A 33 15.41 5.81 11.09
N PHE A 34 14.61 6.87 11.07
CA PHE A 34 13.92 7.36 9.88
C PHE A 34 14.88 7.75 8.75
N ARG A 35 16.00 8.40 9.10
CA ARG A 35 17.05 8.76 8.13
C ARG A 35 17.74 7.53 7.54
N ARG A 36 17.85 6.42 8.27
CA ARG A 36 18.46 5.16 7.80
C ARG A 36 17.58 4.42 6.78
N GLN A 37 16.26 4.63 6.82
CA GLN A 37 15.26 3.98 5.95
C GLN A 37 14.66 4.94 4.92
N TRP A 38 15.21 6.15 4.76
CA TRP A 38 14.71 7.17 3.83
C TRP A 38 14.54 6.65 2.40
N MET A 39 15.44 5.77 1.94
CA MET A 39 15.39 5.20 0.59
C MET A 39 14.13 4.36 0.34
N PHE A 40 13.66 3.61 1.35
CA PHE A 40 12.40 2.85 1.27
C PHE A 40 11.18 3.77 1.21
N TYR A 41 11.19 4.85 2.00
CA TYR A 41 10.12 5.85 1.97
C TYR A 41 10.05 6.59 0.62
N THR A 42 11.19 7.01 0.06
CA THR A 42 11.23 7.68 -1.25
C THR A 42 10.69 6.80 -2.38
N MET A 43 10.93 5.48 -2.33
CA MET A 43 10.37 4.55 -3.33
C MET A 43 8.87 4.29 -3.14
N MET A 44 8.37 4.32 -1.89
CA MET A 44 6.95 4.12 -1.59
C MET A 44 6.11 5.36 -1.92
N ILE A 45 6.65 6.56 -1.69
CA ILE A 45 5.96 7.84 -1.89
C ILE A 45 5.28 7.97 -3.26
N PRO A 46 5.93 7.71 -4.41
CA PRO A 46 5.26 7.86 -5.70
C PRO A 46 4.08 6.90 -5.88
N GLY A 47 4.19 5.65 -5.41
CA GLY A 47 3.08 4.69 -5.45
C GLY A 47 1.90 5.13 -4.58
N MET A 48 2.19 5.60 -3.36
CA MET A 48 1.15 6.11 -2.45
C MET A 48 0.47 7.37 -2.98
N ALA A 49 1.25 8.29 -3.56
CA ALA A 49 0.75 9.53 -4.14
C ALA A 49 -0.22 9.25 -5.29
N LEU A 50 0.11 8.30 -6.17
CA LEU A 50 -0.76 7.88 -7.27
C LEU A 50 -2.06 7.24 -6.76
N ILE A 51 -2.00 6.39 -5.75
CA ILE A 51 -3.19 5.77 -5.14
C ILE A 51 -4.10 6.86 -4.55
N ILE A 52 -3.54 7.83 -3.84
CA ILE A 52 -4.35 8.92 -3.28
C ILE A 52 -4.97 9.76 -4.40
N LEU A 53 -4.18 10.13 -5.41
CA LEU A 53 -4.66 10.99 -6.49
C LEU A 53 -5.72 10.31 -7.38
N PHE A 54 -5.57 9.02 -7.68
CA PHE A 54 -6.48 8.33 -8.59
C PHE A 54 -7.57 7.52 -7.90
N CYS A 55 -7.35 7.01 -6.68
CA CYS A 55 -8.35 6.20 -5.98
C CYS A 55 -9.06 6.98 -4.87
N TYR A 56 -8.44 8.01 -4.27
CA TYR A 56 -9.07 8.76 -3.16
C TYR A 56 -9.74 10.06 -3.62
N VAL A 57 -9.14 10.79 -4.56
CA VAL A 57 -9.74 12.02 -5.12
C VAL A 57 -11.08 11.80 -5.85
N PRO A 58 -11.34 10.70 -6.59
CA PRO A 58 -12.66 10.53 -7.21
C PRO A 58 -13.74 10.00 -6.25
N MET A 59 -13.38 9.44 -5.09
CA MET A 59 -14.34 8.92 -4.10
C MET A 59 -15.35 9.93 -3.56
N PRO A 60 -15.01 11.22 -3.31
CA PRO A 60 -16.02 12.23 -2.99
C PRO A 60 -17.05 12.43 -4.11
N GLY A 61 -16.84 11.91 -5.32
CA GLY A 61 -17.85 11.85 -6.36
C GLY A 61 -19.10 11.05 -5.97
N VAL A 62 -19.00 10.10 -5.02
CA VAL A 62 -20.17 9.39 -4.48
C VAL A 62 -21.11 10.36 -3.75
N ALA A 63 -20.59 11.47 -3.21
CA ALA A 63 -21.41 12.50 -2.59
C ALA A 63 -22.33 13.23 -3.60
N LEU A 64 -22.03 13.17 -4.91
CA LEU A 64 -22.86 13.76 -5.96
C LEU A 64 -24.22 13.07 -6.10
N ALA A 65 -24.32 11.79 -5.76
CA ALA A 65 -25.59 11.06 -5.80
C ALA A 65 -26.63 11.63 -4.82
N PHE A 66 -26.17 12.29 -3.76
CA PHE A 66 -26.99 12.92 -2.72
C PHE A 66 -27.29 14.41 -2.99
N LYS A 67 -26.75 14.98 -4.07
CA LYS A 67 -26.97 16.38 -4.46
C LYS A 67 -27.85 16.46 -5.70
N ASP A 68 -28.58 17.56 -5.86
CA ASP A 68 -29.31 17.86 -7.09
C ASP A 68 -28.32 18.50 -8.09
N TYR A 69 -27.50 17.66 -8.72
CA TYR A 69 -26.37 18.09 -9.53
C TYR A 69 -26.84 18.72 -10.86
N LYS A 70 -26.84 20.05 -10.91
CA LYS A 70 -26.99 20.82 -12.14
C LYS A 70 -25.61 21.20 -12.68
N PRO A 71 -25.23 20.80 -13.90
CA PRO A 71 -23.91 21.09 -14.47
C PRO A 71 -23.54 22.58 -14.52
N ALA A 72 -24.57 23.45 -14.55
CA ALA A 72 -24.42 24.91 -14.60
C ALA A 72 -23.96 25.56 -13.27
N LEU A 73 -24.15 24.92 -12.11
CA LEU A 73 -23.83 25.50 -10.79
C LEU A 73 -22.52 24.94 -10.17
N GLY A 74 -21.85 24.01 -10.85
CA GLY A 74 -20.62 23.37 -10.38
C GLY A 74 -20.81 22.36 -9.23
N ILE A 75 -19.74 21.62 -8.90
CA ILE A 75 -19.73 20.52 -7.90
C ILE A 75 -20.03 21.03 -6.48
N TRP A 76 -19.62 22.26 -6.18
CA TRP A 76 -19.69 22.86 -4.85
C TRP A 76 -20.90 23.79 -4.65
N GLY A 77 -21.62 24.17 -5.72
CA GLY A 77 -22.75 25.10 -5.67
C GLY A 77 -24.13 24.45 -5.79
N SER A 78 -24.21 23.13 -5.95
CA SER A 78 -25.50 22.42 -5.95
C SER A 78 -26.03 22.23 -4.53
N GLU A 79 -27.31 22.58 -4.35
CA GLU A 79 -28.04 22.36 -3.12
C GLU A 79 -28.18 20.86 -2.81
N TRP A 80 -28.29 20.55 -1.52
CA TRP A 80 -28.59 19.19 -1.08
C TRP A 80 -29.99 18.83 -1.54
N ILE A 81 -30.20 17.59 -1.97
CA ILE A 81 -31.51 17.18 -2.45
C ILE A 81 -32.45 16.88 -1.28
N ASP A 82 -33.62 17.52 -1.27
CA ASP A 82 -34.68 17.29 -0.30
C ASP A 82 -35.88 16.61 -0.99
N PRO A 83 -36.27 15.37 -0.62
CA PRO A 83 -35.64 14.43 0.32
C PRO A 83 -34.39 13.74 -0.26
N TRP A 84 -33.43 13.37 0.61
CA TRP A 84 -32.10 12.83 0.23
C TRP A 84 -32.09 11.60 -0.71
N TYR A 85 -33.19 10.84 -0.77
CA TYR A 85 -33.30 9.59 -1.55
C TYR A 85 -34.02 9.76 -2.90
N LYS A 86 -34.45 10.96 -3.26
CA LYS A 86 -35.24 11.22 -4.48
C LYS A 86 -34.57 10.72 -5.76
N ASN A 87 -33.25 10.90 -5.88
CA ASN A 87 -32.47 10.41 -7.01
C ASN A 87 -32.48 8.86 -7.11
N PHE A 88 -32.45 8.18 -5.96
CA PHE A 88 -32.51 6.72 -5.92
C PHE A 88 -33.90 6.20 -6.28
N GLU A 89 -34.97 6.83 -5.78
CA GLU A 89 -36.34 6.46 -6.14
C GLU A 89 -36.59 6.63 -7.65
N PHE A 90 -36.13 7.73 -8.24
CA PHE A 90 -36.21 7.96 -9.69
C PHE A 90 -35.39 6.91 -10.47
N PHE A 91 -34.18 6.60 -10.01
CA PHE A 91 -33.32 5.59 -10.64
C PHE A 91 -33.97 4.21 -10.63
N PHE A 92 -34.52 3.74 -9.51
CA PHE A 92 -35.17 2.43 -9.41
C PHE A 92 -36.56 2.37 -10.07
N LYS A 93 -37.29 3.49 -10.17
CA LYS A 93 -38.53 3.56 -10.96
C LYS A 93 -38.26 3.52 -12.46
N SER A 94 -37.06 3.90 -12.90
CA SER A 94 -36.68 3.81 -14.30
C SER A 94 -36.38 2.37 -14.70
N ASP A 95 -37.09 1.88 -15.72
CA ASP A 95 -36.92 0.51 -16.25
C ASP A 95 -35.50 0.28 -16.81
N THR A 96 -34.82 1.35 -17.21
CA THR A 96 -33.43 1.34 -17.70
C THR A 96 -32.44 0.83 -16.65
N ALA A 97 -32.58 1.24 -15.38
CA ALA A 97 -31.66 0.82 -14.32
C ALA A 97 -31.75 -0.68 -14.05
N ALA A 98 -32.97 -1.22 -14.03
CA ALA A 98 -33.22 -2.65 -13.89
C ALA A 98 -32.61 -3.43 -15.06
N ARG A 99 -32.89 -3.01 -16.32
CA ARG A 99 -32.35 -3.66 -17.51
C ARG A 99 -30.82 -3.69 -17.53
N VAL A 100 -30.16 -2.57 -17.23
CA VAL A 100 -28.69 -2.51 -17.21
C VAL A 100 -28.12 -3.45 -16.15
N THR A 101 -28.71 -3.45 -14.95
CA THR A 101 -28.27 -4.33 -13.85
C THR A 101 -28.39 -5.81 -14.23
N PHE A 102 -29.53 -6.22 -14.79
CA PHE A 102 -29.73 -7.60 -15.24
C PHE A 102 -28.81 -7.98 -16.39
N ASN A 103 -28.61 -7.11 -17.38
CA ASN A 103 -27.71 -7.36 -18.49
C ASN A 103 -26.26 -7.52 -18.02
N THR A 104 -25.78 -6.65 -17.12
CA THR A 104 -24.42 -6.73 -16.58
C THR A 104 -24.22 -8.01 -15.78
N ILE A 105 -25.17 -8.39 -14.92
CA ILE A 105 -25.11 -9.66 -14.19
C ILE A 105 -25.11 -10.84 -15.17
N PHE A 106 -26.00 -10.82 -16.16
CA PHE A 106 -26.09 -11.87 -17.18
C PHE A 106 -24.77 -12.02 -17.95
N TYR A 107 -24.17 -10.93 -18.43
CA TYR A 107 -22.87 -10.97 -19.11
C TYR A 107 -21.75 -11.47 -18.21
N ASN A 108 -21.64 -10.98 -16.97
CA ASN A 108 -20.57 -11.40 -16.05
C ASN A 108 -20.72 -12.88 -15.66
N VAL A 109 -21.94 -13.37 -15.44
CA VAL A 109 -22.20 -14.79 -15.17
C VAL A 109 -21.91 -15.62 -16.40
N HIS A 110 -22.37 -15.20 -17.59
CA HIS A 110 -22.13 -15.91 -18.84
C HIS A 110 -20.62 -16.00 -19.18
N ILE A 111 -19.89 -14.90 -19.05
CA ILE A 111 -18.44 -14.84 -19.28
C ILE A 111 -17.69 -15.63 -18.20
N GLY A 112 -18.04 -15.48 -16.92
CA GLY A 112 -17.42 -16.22 -15.83
C GLY A 112 -17.66 -17.73 -15.92
N PHE A 113 -18.87 -18.14 -16.31
CA PHE A 113 -19.23 -19.55 -16.50
C PHE A 113 -18.50 -20.17 -17.70
N SER A 114 -18.35 -19.42 -18.80
CA SER A 114 -17.59 -19.85 -19.97
C SER A 114 -16.06 -19.80 -19.81
N GLN A 115 -15.55 -19.05 -18.83
CA GLN A 115 -14.11 -18.93 -18.52
C GLN A 115 -13.59 -20.02 -17.57
N GLN A 116 -14.45 -20.95 -17.14
CA GLN A 116 -14.03 -22.14 -16.37
C GLN A 116 -13.41 -23.22 -17.27
N LEU A 117 -12.64 -22.85 -18.29
CA LEU A 117 -11.69 -23.77 -18.91
C LEU A 117 -10.44 -23.80 -18.03
N PRO A 118 -10.01 -24.97 -17.53
CA PRO A 118 -8.86 -25.06 -16.66
C PRO A 118 -7.64 -24.48 -17.39
N LYS A 119 -7.09 -23.37 -16.90
CA LYS A 119 -5.74 -22.91 -17.28
C LYS A 119 -4.70 -23.87 -16.69
N GLN A 120 -4.65 -25.08 -17.22
CA GLN A 120 -3.62 -26.08 -16.93
C GLN A 120 -2.70 -26.24 -18.15
N GLN A 121 -2.09 -25.15 -18.66
CA GLN A 121 -0.97 -25.28 -19.62
C GLN A 121 -0.06 -24.05 -19.76
N GLN A 122 0.36 -23.45 -18.65
CA GLN A 122 1.58 -22.61 -18.65
C GLN A 122 2.47 -22.95 -17.45
N ARG A 123 2.89 -24.21 -17.35
CA ARG A 123 4.01 -24.60 -16.48
C ARG A 123 5.16 -25.10 -17.35
N GLY A 124 6.05 -24.19 -17.72
CA GLY A 124 7.35 -24.56 -18.29
C GLY A 124 8.04 -23.44 -19.06
N PRO A 125 9.17 -22.89 -18.58
CA PRO A 125 10.04 -22.08 -19.43
C PRO A 125 10.68 -22.95 -20.52
N ALA A 126 10.44 -22.61 -21.79
CA ALA A 126 10.95 -23.30 -22.99
C ALA A 126 12.48 -23.23 -23.18
N TRP A 127 13.19 -22.50 -22.33
CA TRP A 127 14.64 -22.26 -22.45
C TRP A 127 15.53 -23.43 -22.01
N ARG A 128 14.96 -24.55 -21.54
CA ARG A 128 15.74 -25.72 -21.08
C ARG A 128 16.12 -26.72 -22.20
N ARG A 129 15.79 -26.46 -23.48
CA ARG A 129 16.05 -27.40 -24.59
C ARG A 129 17.02 -26.92 -25.67
N ALA A 130 17.61 -25.72 -25.53
CA ALA A 130 18.51 -25.13 -26.53
C ALA A 130 19.98 -24.95 -26.04
N GLY A 131 20.43 -25.79 -25.11
CA GLY A 131 21.78 -25.71 -24.53
C GLY A 131 22.62 -26.98 -24.62
N ARG A 132 22.21 -27.97 -25.43
CA ARG A 132 22.99 -29.17 -25.73
C ARG A 132 23.13 -29.31 -27.25
N VAL A 133 23.95 -28.45 -27.84
CA VAL A 133 24.60 -28.76 -29.12
C VAL A 133 26.08 -28.86 -28.80
N CYS A 134 26.62 -30.04 -29.02
CA CYS A 134 27.95 -30.49 -28.64
C CYS A 134 29.05 -29.60 -29.22
N VAL A 135 29.98 -29.18 -28.37
CA VAL A 135 31.35 -28.84 -28.77
C VAL A 135 32.09 -30.16 -28.95
N CYS A 136 32.40 -30.51 -30.19
CA CYS A 136 33.51 -31.38 -30.59
C CYS A 136 33.92 -30.94 -31.99
N GLY A 137 35.07 -30.25 -32.06
CA GLY A 137 35.72 -29.75 -33.26
C GLY A 137 37.04 -29.13 -32.86
#